data_AF-A0A3D0DKD2-F1
#
_entry.id   AF-A0A3D0DKD2-F1
#
_cell.length_a   1.000
_cell.length_b   1.000
_cell.length_c   1.000
_cell.angle_alpha   90.00
_cell.angle_beta   90.00
_cell.angle_gamma   90.00
#
_symmetry.space_group_name_H-M   'P 1'
#
loop_
_entity.id
_entity.type
_entity.pdbx_description
1 polymer ?
#
loop_
_entity_poly.entity_id
_entity_poly.type
_entity_poly.pdbx_seq_one_letter_code
_entity_poly.pdbx_strand_id
1 'polypeptide(L)'
;MHLDKKSIRIVFEGLSSSEPVLANLILETQVKLNILGANTEDIGGSAYGQLLIERPDDKSVEIIKRYLDENGIKYEELSESEKSADNKEVA
;
A
#
# COMPACT_ATOMS: atom_id res chain seq x y z
N MET A 1 10.73 -17.26 -17.22
CA MET A 1 10.91 -16.39 -16.04
C MET A 1 9.51 -16.03 -15.58
N HIS A 2 9.02 -16.64 -14.51
CA HIS A 2 7.79 -16.15 -13.87
C HIS A 2 8.20 -14.84 -13.17
N LEU A 3 7.64 -13.72 -13.62
CA LEU A 3 7.71 -12.48 -12.84
C LEU A 3 6.69 -12.67 -11.72
N ASP A 4 7.13 -13.13 -10.56
CA ASP A 4 6.39 -12.90 -9.33
C ASP A 4 6.27 -11.37 -9.18
N LYS A 5 5.15 -10.76 -9.60
CA LYS A 5 4.98 -9.32 -9.42
C LYS A 5 4.76 -9.06 -7.95
N LYS A 6 5.85 -8.75 -7.26
CA LYS A 6 5.80 -8.34 -5.88
C LYS A 6 5.13 -6.98 -5.80
N SER A 7 4.25 -6.81 -4.82
CA SER A 7 3.55 -5.56 -4.57
C SER A 7 3.58 -5.23 -3.08
N ILE A 8 3.40 -3.96 -2.75
CA ILE A 8 3.32 -3.50 -1.37
C ILE A 8 1.89 -2.99 -1.17
N ARG A 9 1.20 -3.57 -0.19
CA ARG A 9 -0.11 -3.09 0.27
C ARG A 9 0.12 -2.14 1.44
N ILE A 10 -0.38 -0.93 1.37
CA ILE A 10 -0.43 0.04 2.45
C ILE A 10 -1.85 0.02 3.02
N VAL A 11 -1.99 -0.10 4.33
CA VAL A 11 -3.29 -0.24 5.01
C VAL A 11 -3.63 1.06 5.74
N PHE A 12 -4.82 1.59 5.48
CA PHE A 12 -5.40 2.74 6.16
C PHE A 12 -6.46 2.24 7.15
N GLU A 13 -6.26 2.51 8.45
CA GLU A 13 -7.15 2.08 9.53
C GLU A 13 -7.59 3.26 10.40
N GLY A 14 -8.01 4.36 9.77
CA GLY A 14 -8.52 5.53 10.47
C GLY A 14 -7.52 6.69 10.58
N LEU A 15 -6.53 6.77 9.69
CA LEU A 15 -5.72 7.99 9.53
C LEU A 15 -6.61 9.14 9.03
N SER A 16 -6.24 10.40 9.29
CA SER A 16 -7.02 11.53 8.75
C SER A 16 -7.09 11.44 7.22
N SER A 17 -8.29 11.50 6.65
CA SER A 17 -8.46 11.46 5.19
C SER A 17 -7.95 12.70 4.47
N SER A 18 -7.74 13.78 5.22
CA SER A 18 -7.13 15.01 4.72
C SER A 18 -5.60 14.96 4.69
N GLU A 19 -4.99 13.97 5.35
CA GLU A 19 -3.54 13.83 5.38
C GLU A 19 -3.03 13.22 4.07
N PRO A 20 -2.12 13.91 3.34
CA PRO A 20 -1.66 13.47 2.03
C PRO A 20 -0.53 12.43 2.16
N VAL A 21 -0.79 11.32 2.85
CA VAL A 21 0.19 10.28 3.22
C VAL A 21 1.06 9.84 2.04
N LEU A 22 0.44 9.56 0.89
CA LEU A 22 1.15 9.13 -0.32
C LEU A 22 2.04 10.24 -0.90
N ALA A 23 1.58 11.49 -0.88
CA ALA A 23 2.36 12.60 -1.39
C ALA A 23 3.58 12.87 -0.48
N ASN A 24 3.39 12.85 0.83
CA ASN A 24 4.47 12.98 1.81
C ASN A 24 5.50 11.86 1.61
N LEU A 25 5.06 10.62 1.44
CA LEU A 25 5.94 9.49 1.16
C LEU A 25 6.78 9.73 -0.10
N ILE A 26 6.18 10.16 -1.22
CA ILE A 26 6.91 10.43 -2.47
C ILE A 26 7.90 11.58 -2.28
N LEU A 27 7.52 12.64 -1.57
CA LEU A 27 8.37 13.81 -1.34
C LEU A 27 9.55 13.51 -0.42
N GLU A 28 9.34 12.75 0.65
CA GLU A 28 10.40 12.44 1.63
C GLU A 28 11.36 11.37 1.10
N THR A 29 10.84 10.37 0.39
CA THR A 29 11.66 9.29 -0.15
C THR A 29 12.31 9.63 -1.49
N GLN A 30 11.76 10.61 -2.22
CA GLN A 30 12.09 10.90 -3.62
C GLN A 30 11.91 9.70 -4.56
N VAL A 31 11.12 8.71 -4.15
CA VAL A 31 10.84 7.51 -4.94
C VAL A 31 9.54 7.69 -5.70
N LYS A 32 9.59 7.46 -7.02
CA LYS A 32 8.38 7.38 -7.85
C LYS A 32 7.67 6.06 -7.59
N LEU A 33 6.37 6.13 -7.31
CA LEU A 33 5.53 4.96 -7.08
C LEU A 33 4.57 4.74 -8.25
N ASN A 34 4.33 3.47 -8.55
CA ASN A 34 3.29 3.04 -9.48
C ASN A 34 2.14 2.41 -8.68
N ILE A 35 0.91 2.92 -8.86
CA ILE A 35 -0.27 2.46 -8.13
C ILE A 35 -0.94 1.35 -8.94
N LEU A 36 -1.08 0.17 -8.32
CA LEU A 36 -1.73 -0.98 -8.95
C LEU A 36 -3.23 -1.03 -8.67
N GLY A 37 -3.67 -0.46 -7.55
CA GLY A 37 -5.07 -0.38 -7.18
C GLY A 37 -5.25 0.30 -5.84
N ALA A 38 -6.45 0.81 -5.59
CA ALA A 38 -6.82 1.41 -4.33
C ALA A 38 -8.26 1.00 -4.00
N ASN A 39 -8.49 0.65 -2.74
CA ASN A 39 -9.81 0.55 -2.17
C ASN A 39 -9.76 1.30 -0.84
N THR A 40 -9.96 2.61 -0.89
CA THR A 40 -9.94 3.50 0.27
C THR A 40 -11.23 4.29 0.33
N GLU A 41 -11.82 4.41 1.51
CA GLU A 41 -13.06 5.13 1.78
C GLU A 41 -12.84 6.14 2.91
N ASP A 42 -13.50 7.31 2.81
CA ASP A 42 -13.59 8.26 3.93
C ASP A 42 -14.79 7.91 4.80
N ILE A 43 -14.55 7.58 6.06
CA ILE A 43 -15.58 7.33 7.05
C ILE A 43 -15.39 8.34 8.19
N GLY A 44 -16.19 9.41 8.16
CA GLY A 44 -16.18 10.43 9.20
C GLY A 44 -14.88 11.23 9.28
N GLY A 45 -14.25 11.54 8.14
CA GLY A 45 -12.99 12.29 8.09
C GLY A 45 -11.73 11.43 8.33
N SER A 46 -11.89 10.11 8.34
CA SER A 46 -10.82 9.15 8.50
C SER A 46 -10.79 8.17 7.32
N ALA A 47 -9.61 7.95 6.75
CA ALA A 47 -9.38 7.03 5.65
C ALA A 47 -9.30 5.58 6.16
N TYR A 48 -10.10 4.71 5.55
CA TYR A 48 -10.10 3.27 5.77
C TYR A 48 -9.87 2.53 4.45
N GLY A 49 -9.18 1.41 4.50
CA GLY A 49 -8.99 0.52 3.36
C GLY A 49 -7.52 0.32 3.02
N GLN A 50 -7.20 0.19 1.74
CA GLN A 50 -5.88 -0.24 1.28
C GLN A 50 -5.47 0.40 -0.05
N LEU A 51 -4.19 0.67 -0.19
CA LEU A 51 -3.54 1.09 -1.43
C LEU A 51 -2.50 0.05 -1.81
N LEU A 52 -2.57 -0.46 -3.04
CA LEU A 52 -1.60 -1.40 -3.59
C LEU A 52 -0.67 -0.67 -4.54
N ILE A 53 0.63 -0.75 -4.28
CA ILE A 53 1.68 -0.20 -5.13
C ILE A 53 2.54 -1.32 -5.71
N GLU A 54 3.07 -1.09 -6.91
CA GLU A 54 4.07 -1.96 -7.50
C GLU A 54 5.35 -1.85 -6.67
N ARG A 55 5.99 -3.00 -6.40
CA ARG A 55 7.27 -3.00 -5.72
C ARG A 55 8.31 -2.30 -6.63
N PRO A 56 8.96 -1.22 -6.18
CA PRO A 56 10.05 -0.61 -6.93
C PRO A 56 11.33 -1.45 -6.84
N ASP A 57 12.47 -0.91 -7.27
CA ASP A 57 13.77 -1.57 -7.10
C ASP A 57 14.11 -1.79 -5.61
N ASP A 58 14.99 -2.75 -5.33
CA ASP A 58 15.26 -3.19 -3.95
C ASP A 58 15.74 -2.06 -3.02
N LYS A 59 16.49 -1.07 -3.52
CA LYS A 59 16.93 0.07 -2.71
C LYS A 59 15.76 0.96 -2.34
N SER A 60 14.92 1.27 -3.34
CA SER A 60 13.71 2.06 -3.15
C SER A 60 12.73 1.40 -2.18
N VAL A 61 12.62 0.07 -2.21
CA VAL A 61 11.76 -0.68 -1.27
C VAL A 61 12.20 -0.46 0.18
N GLU A 62 13.49 -0.55 0.48
CA GLU A 62 13.99 -0.35 1.84
C GLU A 62 13.73 1.09 2.34
N ILE A 63 13.87 2.09 1.47
CA ILE A 63 13.60 3.49 1.79
C ILE A 63 12.11 3.70 2.12
N ILE A 64 11.22 3.14 1.30
CA ILE A 64 9.76 3.23 1.50
C ILE A 64 9.37 2.55 2.81
N LYS A 65 9.85 1.33 3.05
CA LYS A 65 9.55 0.58 4.27
C LYS A 65 9.95 1.36 5.51
N ARG A 66 11.17 1.88 5.54
CA ARG A 66 11.65 2.70 6.65
C ARG A 66 10.74 3.91 6.90
N TYR A 67 10.35 4.63 5.84
CA TYR A 67 9.42 5.76 5.97
C TYR A 67 8.08 5.33 6.58
N LEU A 68 7.50 4.22 6.09
CA LEU A 68 6.23 3.70 6.59
C LEU A 68 6.35 3.29 8.07
N ASP A 69 7.44 2.63 8.46
CA ASP A 69 7.74 2.25 9.84
C ASP A 69 7.92 3.48 10.76
N GLU A 70 8.66 4.49 10.31
CA GLU A 70 8.90 5.75 11.06
C GLU A 70 7.61 6.56 11.29
N ASN A 71 6.65 6.46 10.36
CA ASN A 71 5.36 7.16 10.45
C ASN A 71 4.24 6.28 11.02
N GLY A 72 4.53 5.04 11.44
CA GLY A 72 3.54 4.11 11.99
C GLY A 72 2.46 3.68 11.00
N ILE A 73 2.75 3.74 9.69
CA ILE A 73 1.83 3.35 8.63
C ILE A 73 1.97 1.85 8.37
N LYS A 74 0.88 1.11 8.47
CA LYS A 74 0.89 -0.34 8.27
C LYS A 74 1.03 -0.70 6.79
N TYR A 75 1.82 -1.73 6.51
CA TYR A 75 1.99 -2.28 5.17
C TYR A 75 2.30 -3.77 5.17
N GLU A 76 2.06 -4.42 4.03
CA GLU A 76 2.33 -5.84 3.77
C GLU A 76 3.00 -6.02 2.40
N GLU A 77 3.98 -6.93 2.29
CA GLU A 77 4.51 -7.36 1.00
C GLU A 77 3.74 -8.58 0.47
N LEU A 78 3.26 -8.48 -0.76
CA LEU A 78 2.55 -9.57 -1.42
C LEU A 78 3.42 -10.19 -2.52
N SER A 79 3.54 -11.51 -2.51
CA SER A 79 3.99 -12.32 -3.64
C SER A 79 2.78 -13.00 -4.29
N GLU A 80 2.74 -13.13 -5.62
CA GLU A 80 1.60 -13.70 -6.38
C GLU A 80 1.25 -15.18 -6.06
N SER A 81 1.79 -15.77 -5.00
CA SER A 81 1.43 -17.10 -4.50
C SER A 81 0.15 -17.16 -3.68
N GLU A 82 -0.52 -16.02 -3.41
CA GLU A 82 -1.80 -15.99 -2.67
C GLU A 82 -2.88 -15.24 -3.46
N LYS A 83 -3.47 -15.91 -4.45
CA LYS A 83 -4.82 -15.59 -4.92
C LYS A 83 -5.75 -16.74 -4.54
N SER A 84 -6.92 -16.36 -4.02
CA SER A 84 -8.17 -17.14 -3.94
C SER A 84 -8.52 -17.76 -2.58
N ALA A 85 -8.97 -16.93 -1.63
CA ALA A 85 -9.98 -17.35 -0.65
C ALA A 85 -10.77 -16.16 -0.11
N ASP A 86 -11.50 -15.45 -0.97
CA ASP A 86 -12.83 -14.93 -0.59
C ASP A 86 -13.64 -14.63 -1.86
N ASN A 87 -14.15 -15.69 -2.47
CA ASN A 87 -15.37 -15.62 -3.25
C ASN A 87 -16.32 -16.63 -2.61
N LYS A 88 -16.91 -16.28 -1.46
CA LYS A 88 -18.12 -16.95 -1.00
C LYS A 88 -19.32 -16.20 -1.54
N GLU A 89 -19.70 -16.66 -2.73
CA GLU A 89 -21.08 -16.89 -3.14
C GLU A 89 -22.04 -16.98 -1.93
N VAL A 90 -22.94 -16.01 -1.80
CA VAL A 90 -24.21 -16.11 -1.07
C VAL A 90 -25.25 -15.49 -2.01
N ALA A 91 -25.87 -16.36 -2.83
CA ALA A 91 -27.21 -16.91 -2.62
C ALA A 91 -28.31 -15.93 -3.05
#